data_AF-A0AAU9KY26-F1
#
_entry.id   AF-A0AAU9KY26-F1
#
_cell.length_a   1.000
_cell.length_b   1.000
_cell.length_c   1.000
_cell.angle_alpha   90.00
_cell.angle_beta   90.00
_cell.angle_gamma   90.00
#
_symmetry.space_group_name_H-M   'P 1'
#
loop_
_entity.id
_entity.type
_entity.pdbx_description
1 polymer ?
#
loop_
_entity_poly.entity_id
_entity_poly.type
_entity_poly.pdbx_seq_one_letter_code
_entity_poly.pdbx_strand_id
1 'polypeptide(L)'
;MTDTMEAIVSACSITNSSAECYTASWYLIWGQVRYWLRIQVPIVVLSIVYEWLELASLKYVERLRKFCDSPLTNVVNYLVQIVTSFYVCINWIVRGGLLSVIFSSWSIESLFLIATGAGYGIRWLAAKNKVTFVLQLHNLFDLLSVVAHFAISFQTIVAGNKHLRSWLDFGFIRSYVGYVVVDHLFTRYPNKTFFSQVLLMVFKTFCLVFFFAAMLFSLEQLGELPHTSSFLLHVYECSNEDRTETILSATNEGTNEYSNCNETWSFFSSIYFMFVTVSTVGYGDFSPQTVLGQLTVCMIIVFGIYTFANESAAFMNLYGDQRGTLVKYKISRNTVHVIVTGNPSVSQTKDFIREFFSPRSRGCIPMP
;
A
#
# COMPACT_ATOMS: atom_id res chain seq x y z
N MET A 1 -51.49 20.66 -18.95
CA MET A 1 -50.22 21.38 -19.15
C MET A 1 -49.98 22.24 -17.91
N THR A 2 -49.55 21.59 -16.84
CA THR A 2 -49.11 22.21 -15.59
C THR A 2 -48.09 21.23 -15.04
N ASP A 3 -46.90 21.29 -15.62
CA ASP A 3 -45.74 20.56 -15.12
C ASP A 3 -45.41 21.11 -13.73
N THR A 4 -45.63 20.29 -12.72
CA THR A 4 -45.00 20.46 -11.42
C THR A 4 -43.50 20.32 -11.63
N MET A 5 -42.80 21.45 -11.71
CA MET A 5 -41.35 21.48 -11.51
C MET A 5 -41.09 20.90 -10.11
N GLU A 6 -40.73 19.62 -10.04
CA GLU A 6 -40.03 19.06 -8.90
C GLU A 6 -38.86 20.00 -8.60
N ALA A 7 -38.89 20.62 -7.42
CA ALA A 7 -37.78 21.43 -6.95
C ALA A 7 -36.54 20.54 -7.00
N ILE A 8 -35.59 20.87 -7.88
CA ILE A 8 -34.31 20.20 -7.97
C ILE A 8 -33.63 20.40 -6.61
N VAL A 9 -33.74 19.41 -5.72
CA VAL A 9 -33.05 19.43 -4.42
C VAL A 9 -31.57 19.44 -4.73
N SER A 10 -30.87 20.50 -4.36
CA SER A 10 -29.45 20.64 -4.66
C SER A 10 -28.65 19.55 -3.94
N ALA A 11 -27.73 18.92 -4.68
CA ALA A 11 -26.74 18.04 -4.08
C ALA A 11 -25.95 18.80 -3.01
N CYS A 12 -25.59 18.10 -1.94
CA CYS A 12 -24.69 18.68 -0.95
C CYS A 12 -23.41 19.18 -1.64
N SER A 13 -23.04 20.42 -1.36
CA SER A 13 -21.75 20.97 -1.75
C SER A 13 -20.63 20.19 -1.07
N ILE A 14 -19.48 20.06 -1.74
CA ILE A 14 -18.25 19.50 -1.16
C ILE A 14 -17.74 20.30 0.05
N THR A 15 -18.26 21.53 0.22
CA THR A 15 -18.00 22.39 1.38
C THR A 15 -18.77 21.98 2.63
N ASN A 16 -19.77 21.11 2.51
CA ASN A 16 -20.54 20.62 3.65
C ASN A 16 -19.88 19.34 4.22
N SER A 17 -19.56 19.37 5.51
CA SER A 17 -18.87 18.28 6.22
C SER A 17 -19.81 17.27 6.87
N SER A 18 -21.13 17.38 6.68
CA SER A 18 -22.10 16.44 7.25
C SER A 18 -22.00 15.04 6.61
N ALA A 19 -21.91 14.00 7.45
CA ALA A 19 -21.83 12.59 7.01
C ALA A 19 -23.05 12.15 6.18
N GLU A 20 -24.23 12.74 6.41
CA GLU A 20 -25.46 12.44 5.65
C GLU A 20 -25.39 12.74 4.15
N CYS A 21 -24.39 13.51 3.72
CA CYS A 21 -24.19 13.88 2.32
C CYS A 21 -23.33 12.89 1.54
N TYR A 22 -22.71 11.94 2.23
CA TYR A 22 -21.76 11.01 1.65
C TYR A 22 -22.23 9.56 1.80
N THR A 23 -21.98 8.74 0.78
CA THR A 23 -22.32 7.33 0.77
C THR A 23 -21.27 6.54 0.00
N ALA A 24 -21.09 5.25 0.35
CA ALA A 24 -20.29 4.32 -0.43
C ALA A 24 -21.24 3.42 -1.23
N SER A 25 -21.02 3.31 -2.54
CA SER A 25 -21.80 2.38 -3.37
C SER A 25 -20.97 1.86 -4.54
N TRP A 26 -21.29 0.63 -4.97
CA TRP A 26 -20.67 0.00 -6.13
C TRP A 26 -20.76 0.83 -7.40
N TYR A 27 -21.88 1.54 -7.61
CA TYR A 27 -22.06 2.39 -8.79
C TYR A 27 -21.08 3.57 -8.82
N LEU A 28 -20.83 4.21 -7.68
CA LEU A 28 -19.87 5.32 -7.59
C LEU A 28 -18.44 4.82 -7.84
N ILE A 29 -18.05 3.70 -7.22
CA ILE A 29 -16.73 3.08 -7.47
C ILE A 29 -16.58 2.71 -8.94
N TRP A 30 -17.57 2.07 -9.54
CA TRP A 30 -17.51 1.71 -10.96
C TRP A 30 -17.41 2.94 -11.85
N GLY A 31 -18.07 4.05 -11.46
CA GLY A 31 -17.87 5.35 -12.07
C GLY A 31 -16.41 5.79 -12.05
N GLN A 32 -15.71 5.68 -10.91
CA GLN A 32 -14.30 6.07 -10.78
C GLN A 32 -13.42 5.23 -11.72
N VAL A 33 -13.63 3.91 -11.75
CA VAL A 33 -12.91 2.99 -12.65
C VAL A 33 -13.19 3.32 -14.12
N ARG A 34 -14.43 3.67 -14.47
CA ARG A 34 -14.80 4.05 -15.85
C ARG A 34 -14.11 5.35 -16.28
N TYR A 35 -14.02 6.36 -15.41
CA TYR A 35 -13.25 7.57 -15.70
C TYR A 35 -11.77 7.28 -15.87
N TRP A 36 -11.22 6.43 -15.01
CA TRP A 36 -9.83 5.97 -15.16
C TRP A 36 -9.61 5.26 -16.49
N LEU A 37 -10.47 4.32 -16.89
CA LEU A 37 -10.37 3.64 -18.19
C LEU A 37 -10.45 4.61 -19.37
N ARG A 38 -11.30 5.65 -19.29
CA ARG A 38 -11.40 6.68 -20.33
C ARG A 38 -10.11 7.49 -20.50
N ILE A 39 -9.28 7.62 -19.47
CA ILE A 39 -7.98 8.32 -19.54
C ILE A 39 -6.86 7.32 -19.88
N GLN A 40 -6.89 6.13 -19.26
CA GLN A 40 -5.88 5.08 -19.41
C GLN A 40 -5.83 4.52 -20.83
N VAL A 41 -6.98 4.23 -21.45
CA VAL A 41 -7.03 3.63 -22.80
C VAL A 41 -6.37 4.54 -23.85
N PRO A 42 -6.69 5.85 -23.94
CA PRO A 42 -5.96 6.75 -24.82
C PRO A 42 -4.45 6.81 -24.58
N ILE A 43 -4.00 6.78 -23.32
CA ILE A 43 -2.56 6.77 -22.99
C ILE A 43 -1.88 5.49 -23.50
N VAL A 44 -2.54 4.33 -23.36
CA VAL A 44 -2.06 3.05 -23.90
C VAL A 44 -2.00 3.12 -25.43
N VAL A 45 -3.07 3.55 -26.09
CA VAL A 45 -3.12 3.67 -27.56
C VAL A 45 -2.04 4.62 -28.06
N LEU A 46 -1.87 5.78 -27.43
CA LEU A 46 -0.80 6.73 -27.78
C LEU A 46 0.59 6.11 -27.61
N SER A 47 0.79 5.29 -26.58
CA SER A 47 2.06 4.60 -26.34
C SER A 47 2.34 3.53 -27.40
N ILE A 48 1.32 2.80 -27.85
CA ILE A 48 1.43 1.82 -28.93
C ILE A 48 1.75 2.53 -30.25
N VAL A 49 1.03 3.60 -30.58
CA VAL A 49 1.28 4.40 -31.80
C VAL A 49 2.69 5.00 -31.77
N TYR A 50 3.15 5.46 -30.60
CA TYR A 50 4.50 5.99 -30.45
C TYR A 50 5.58 4.96 -30.77
N GLU A 51 5.41 3.72 -30.30
CA GLU A 51 6.34 2.62 -30.58
C GLU A 51 6.23 2.14 -32.03
N TRP A 52 5.02 2.05 -32.59
CA TRP A 52 4.77 1.64 -33.97
C TRP A 52 5.40 2.60 -35.00
N LEU A 53 5.36 3.91 -34.74
CA LEU A 53 5.97 4.93 -35.59
C LEU A 53 7.48 5.09 -35.37
N GLU A 54 8.08 4.31 -34.48
CA GLU A 54 9.51 4.40 -34.11
C GLU A 54 9.96 5.84 -33.79
N LEU A 55 9.08 6.65 -33.16
CA LEU A 55 9.35 8.06 -32.83
C LEU A 55 10.59 8.25 -31.95
N ALA A 56 11.03 7.18 -31.27
CA ALA A 56 12.28 7.15 -30.52
C ALA A 56 13.53 7.45 -31.38
N SER A 57 13.46 7.25 -32.70
CA SER A 57 14.57 7.53 -33.64
C SER A 57 14.77 9.03 -33.90
N LEU A 58 13.78 9.88 -33.61
CA LEU A 58 13.85 11.31 -33.87
C LEU A 58 14.75 12.04 -32.87
N LYS A 59 15.74 12.80 -33.38
CA LYS A 59 16.69 13.57 -32.57
C LYS A 59 16.03 14.54 -31.57
N TYR A 60 14.89 15.13 -31.94
CA TYR A 60 14.15 16.05 -31.07
C TYR A 60 13.56 15.31 -29.86
N VAL A 61 12.96 14.15 -30.09
CA VAL A 61 12.34 13.32 -29.04
C VAL A 61 13.40 12.79 -28.08
N GLU A 62 14.57 12.40 -28.60
CA GLU A 62 15.71 12.00 -27.77
C GLU A 62 16.21 13.13 -26.85
N ARG A 63 16.23 14.36 -27.34
CA ARG A 63 16.61 15.54 -26.54
C ARG A 63 15.59 15.79 -25.42
N LEU A 64 14.30 15.71 -25.73
CA LEU A 64 13.23 15.84 -24.74
C LEU A 64 13.31 14.74 -23.68
N ARG A 65 13.53 13.49 -24.10
CA ARG A 65 13.70 12.34 -23.18
C ARG A 65 14.84 12.58 -22.19
N LYS A 66 16.01 13.00 -22.66
CA LYS A 66 17.17 13.29 -21.79
C LYS A 66 16.90 14.43 -20.81
N PHE A 67 16.11 15.42 -21.22
CA PHE A 67 15.69 16.49 -20.32
C PHE A 67 14.74 15.98 -19.23
N CYS A 68 13.76 15.13 -19.59
CA CYS A 68 12.85 14.52 -18.63
C CYS A 68 13.52 13.48 -17.70
N ASP A 69 14.55 12.78 -18.19
CA ASP A 69 15.34 11.79 -17.42
C ASP A 69 16.47 12.43 -16.59
N SER A 70 16.38 13.73 -16.31
CA SER A 70 17.40 14.39 -15.50
C SER A 70 17.41 13.82 -14.06
N PRO A 71 18.58 13.72 -13.41
CA PRO A 71 18.67 13.19 -12.05
C PRO A 71 17.88 14.04 -11.06
N LEU A 72 17.83 15.36 -11.27
CA LEU A 72 17.03 16.27 -10.44
C LEU A 72 15.54 15.99 -10.58
N THR A 73 15.05 15.85 -11.81
CA THR A 73 13.64 15.53 -12.10
C THR A 73 13.23 14.21 -11.45
N ASN A 74 14.09 13.19 -11.54
CA ASN A 74 13.84 11.89 -10.92
C ASN A 74 13.77 12.00 -9.38
N VAL A 75 14.71 12.71 -8.74
CA VAL A 75 14.70 12.92 -7.28
C VAL A 75 13.44 13.67 -6.83
N VAL A 76 13.08 14.75 -7.53
CA VAL A 76 11.86 15.52 -7.22
C VAL A 76 10.61 14.65 -7.36
N ASN A 77 10.51 13.85 -8.42
CA ASN A 77 9.38 12.93 -8.62
C ASN A 77 9.27 11.88 -7.53
N TYR A 78 10.39 11.32 -7.05
CA TYR A 78 10.37 10.36 -5.94
C TYR A 78 9.94 11.03 -4.62
N LEU A 79 10.46 12.22 -4.33
CA LEU A 79 10.08 12.96 -3.12
C LEU A 79 8.60 13.32 -3.12
N VAL A 80 8.09 13.85 -4.25
CA VAL A 80 6.66 14.15 -4.41
C VAL A 80 5.83 12.89 -4.21
N GLN A 81 6.20 11.77 -4.83
CA GLN A 81 5.45 10.51 -4.67
C GLN A 81 5.44 10.01 -3.22
N ILE A 82 6.56 10.07 -2.50
CA ILE A 82 6.62 9.64 -1.09
C ILE A 82 5.74 10.53 -0.21
N VAL A 83 5.89 11.85 -0.33
CA VAL A 83 5.12 12.82 0.47
C VAL A 83 3.64 12.71 0.18
N THR A 84 3.25 12.65 -1.10
CA THR A 84 1.85 12.50 -1.49
C THR A 84 1.27 11.17 -1.02
N SER A 85 2.02 10.06 -1.11
CA SER A 85 1.53 8.76 -0.66
C SER A 85 1.29 8.73 0.84
N PHE A 86 2.20 9.30 1.63
CA PHE A 86 2.03 9.41 3.08
C PHE A 86 0.81 10.27 3.45
N TYR A 87 0.69 11.44 2.83
CA TYR A 87 -0.41 12.37 3.10
C TYR A 87 -1.79 11.78 2.72
N VAL A 88 -1.90 11.19 1.52
CA VAL A 88 -3.14 10.56 1.06
C VAL A 88 -3.52 9.39 1.97
N CYS A 89 -2.57 8.55 2.40
CA CYS A 89 -2.89 7.45 3.31
C CYS A 89 -3.44 7.96 4.66
N ILE A 90 -2.84 9.01 5.24
CA ILE A 90 -3.35 9.62 6.48
C ILE A 90 -4.76 10.17 6.29
N ASN A 91 -4.98 10.95 5.22
CA ASN A 91 -6.29 11.50 4.94
C ASN A 91 -7.33 10.39 4.70
N TRP A 92 -6.94 9.31 4.05
CA TRP A 92 -7.83 8.17 3.81
C TRP A 92 -8.26 7.51 5.12
N ILE A 93 -7.36 7.37 6.11
CA ILE A 93 -7.73 6.90 7.47
C ILE A 93 -8.77 7.83 8.10
N VAL A 94 -8.53 9.14 8.03
CA VAL A 94 -9.44 10.14 8.61
C VAL A 94 -10.81 10.10 7.94
N ARG A 95 -10.86 9.98 6.59
CA ARG A 95 -12.11 9.83 5.82
C ARG A 95 -12.83 8.54 6.18
N GLY A 96 -12.10 7.42 6.30
CA GLY A 96 -12.67 6.13 6.70
C GLY A 96 -13.26 6.14 8.11
N GLY A 97 -12.67 6.91 9.04
CA GLY A 97 -13.21 7.05 10.39
C GLY A 97 -14.42 8.00 10.49
N LEU A 98 -14.45 9.06 9.68
CA LEU A 98 -15.52 10.08 9.72
C LEU A 98 -16.63 9.86 8.68
N LEU A 99 -16.45 8.90 7.77
CA LEU A 99 -17.34 8.61 6.63
C LEU A 99 -17.75 9.85 5.84
N SER A 100 -16.90 10.88 5.81
CA SER A 100 -17.16 12.19 5.24
C SER A 100 -15.88 12.81 4.68
N VAL A 101 -16.04 13.75 3.75
CA VAL A 101 -14.92 14.45 3.12
C VAL A 101 -14.79 15.86 3.69
N ILE A 102 -13.63 16.17 4.26
CA ILE A 102 -13.30 17.51 4.74
C ILE A 102 -12.69 18.32 3.60
N PHE A 103 -13.30 19.46 3.27
CA PHE A 103 -12.90 20.29 2.13
C PHE A 103 -11.44 20.75 2.15
N SER A 104 -10.92 21.17 3.32
CA SER A 104 -9.54 21.65 3.46
C SER A 104 -8.53 20.53 3.18
N SER A 105 -8.75 19.35 3.76
CA SER A 105 -7.95 18.15 3.52
C SER A 105 -8.00 17.71 2.06
N TRP A 106 -9.21 17.68 1.46
CA TRP A 106 -9.40 17.36 0.05
C TRP A 106 -8.66 18.33 -0.89
N SER A 107 -8.64 19.63 -0.56
CA SER A 107 -7.96 20.65 -1.36
C SER A 107 -6.44 20.48 -1.36
N ILE A 108 -5.85 20.24 -0.19
CA ILE A 108 -4.40 19.97 -0.06
C ILE A 108 -4.04 18.68 -0.80
N GLU A 109 -4.86 17.64 -0.68
CA GLU A 109 -4.65 16.37 -1.36
C GLU A 109 -4.71 16.52 -2.88
N SER A 110 -5.62 17.34 -3.38
CA SER A 110 -5.73 17.66 -4.80
C SER A 110 -4.45 18.28 -5.34
N LEU A 111 -3.82 19.20 -4.60
CA LEU A 111 -2.55 19.83 -5.01
C LEU A 111 -1.43 18.81 -5.13
N PHE A 112 -1.31 17.91 -4.15
CA PHE A 112 -0.33 16.84 -4.19
C PHE A 112 -0.58 15.87 -5.34
N LEU A 113 -1.85 15.50 -5.58
CA LEU A 113 -2.21 14.58 -6.65
C LEU A 113 -2.01 15.19 -8.05
N ILE A 114 -2.24 16.49 -8.22
CA ILE A 114 -1.90 17.22 -9.45
C ILE A 114 -0.39 17.15 -9.70
N ALA A 115 0.43 17.40 -8.67
CA ALA A 115 1.88 17.29 -8.80
C ALA A 115 2.32 15.87 -9.19
N THR A 116 1.69 14.82 -8.64
CA THR A 116 1.97 13.44 -9.03
C THR A 116 1.49 13.11 -10.44
N GLY A 117 0.35 13.65 -10.88
CA GLY A 117 -0.14 13.51 -12.25
C GLY A 117 0.80 14.17 -13.27
N ALA A 118 1.32 15.36 -12.96
CA ALA A 118 2.36 15.99 -13.78
C ALA A 118 3.65 15.14 -13.79
N GLY A 119 4.06 14.61 -12.63
CA GLY A 119 5.20 13.70 -12.51
C GLY A 119 5.01 12.38 -13.25
N TYR A 120 3.79 11.85 -13.37
CA TYR A 120 3.45 10.71 -14.21
C TYR A 120 3.72 11.02 -15.69
N GLY A 121 3.26 12.18 -16.19
CA GLY A 121 3.51 12.61 -17.57
C GLY A 121 5.01 12.76 -17.88
N ILE A 122 5.78 13.32 -16.95
CA ILE A 122 7.24 13.44 -17.09
C ILE A 122 7.92 12.07 -17.13
N ARG A 123 7.53 11.14 -16.25
CA ARG A 123 8.05 9.75 -16.26
C ARG A 123 7.66 9.01 -17.53
N TRP A 124 6.44 9.20 -18.02
CA TRP A 124 6.00 8.66 -19.30
C TRP A 124 6.87 9.18 -20.44
N LEU A 125 7.21 10.48 -20.48
CA LEU A 125 8.13 11.06 -21.46
C LEU A 125 9.57 10.56 -21.32
N ALA A 126 10.05 10.31 -20.10
CA ALA A 126 11.39 9.79 -19.83
C ALA A 126 11.55 8.29 -20.17
N ALA A 127 10.47 7.51 -20.13
CA ALA A 127 10.52 6.06 -20.33
C ALA A 127 11.09 5.67 -21.71
N LYS A 128 11.92 4.61 -21.75
CA LYS A 128 12.47 4.06 -23.01
C LYS A 128 11.39 3.35 -23.83
N ASN A 129 10.63 2.46 -23.17
CA ASN A 129 9.49 1.75 -23.74
C ASN A 129 8.21 2.29 -23.08
N LYS A 130 7.33 2.87 -23.88
CA LYS A 130 6.12 3.55 -23.39
C LYS A 130 5.05 2.53 -23.00
N VAL A 131 4.90 1.47 -23.79
CA VAL A 131 3.90 0.43 -23.54
C VAL A 131 4.19 -0.31 -22.25
N THR A 132 5.45 -0.73 -22.03
CA THR A 132 5.87 -1.37 -20.78
C THR A 132 5.65 -0.45 -19.59
N PHE A 133 5.98 0.83 -19.71
CA PHE A 133 5.76 1.79 -18.64
C PHE A 133 4.28 1.91 -18.25
N VAL A 134 3.38 2.07 -19.23
CA VAL A 134 1.95 2.29 -18.97
C VAL A 134 1.26 1.03 -18.42
N LEU A 135 1.72 -0.17 -18.80
CA LEU A 135 1.16 -1.45 -18.33
C LEU A 135 1.71 -1.93 -16.98
N GLN A 136 2.79 -1.32 -16.47
CA GLN A 136 3.32 -1.65 -15.16
C GLN A 136 2.29 -1.34 -14.05
N LEU A 137 2.07 -2.30 -13.16
CA LEU A 137 1.05 -2.23 -12.11
C LEU A 137 1.15 -0.95 -11.26
N HIS A 138 2.36 -0.54 -10.87
CA HIS A 138 2.55 0.66 -10.06
C HIS A 138 2.13 1.95 -10.80
N ASN A 139 2.31 2.01 -12.12
CA ASN A 139 1.90 3.17 -12.93
C ASN A 139 0.39 3.18 -13.18
N LEU A 140 -0.23 1.99 -13.34
CA LEU A 140 -1.69 1.85 -13.39
C LEU A 140 -2.33 2.36 -12.10
N PHE A 141 -1.77 1.93 -10.97
CA PHE A 141 -2.23 2.28 -9.63
C PHE A 141 -2.02 3.76 -9.28
N ASP A 142 -0.90 4.35 -9.70
CA ASP A 142 -0.68 5.78 -9.50
C ASP A 142 -1.72 6.61 -10.28
N LEU A 143 -1.94 6.31 -11.57
CA LEU A 143 -2.96 6.99 -12.36
C LEU A 143 -4.38 6.77 -11.80
N LEU A 144 -4.70 5.54 -11.38
CA LEU A 144 -5.99 5.23 -10.77
C LEU A 144 -6.23 6.08 -9.52
N SER A 145 -5.23 6.22 -8.64
CA SER A 145 -5.35 7.03 -7.43
C SER A 145 -5.63 8.51 -7.75
N VAL A 146 -4.95 9.06 -8.76
CA VAL A 146 -5.15 10.46 -9.19
C VAL A 146 -6.55 10.65 -9.77
N VAL A 147 -6.97 9.77 -10.69
CA VAL A 147 -8.28 9.91 -11.36
C VAL A 147 -9.44 9.68 -10.39
N ALA A 148 -9.32 8.70 -9.49
CA ALA A 148 -10.33 8.40 -8.49
C ALA A 148 -10.63 9.60 -7.57
N HIS A 149 -9.59 10.29 -7.11
CA HIS A 149 -9.73 11.47 -6.25
C HIS A 149 -10.52 12.61 -6.91
N PHE A 150 -10.24 12.90 -8.18
CA PHE A 150 -10.98 13.92 -8.93
C PHE A 150 -12.40 13.46 -9.31
N ALA A 151 -12.61 12.15 -9.52
CA ALA A 151 -13.91 11.60 -9.83
C ALA A 151 -14.94 11.81 -8.70
N ILE A 152 -14.51 11.87 -7.43
CA ILE A 152 -15.38 12.20 -6.28
C ILE A 152 -16.12 13.54 -6.48
N SER A 153 -15.48 14.51 -7.13
CA SER A 153 -16.07 15.85 -7.33
C SER A 153 -17.21 15.85 -8.35
N PHE A 154 -17.15 14.96 -9.34
CA PHE A 154 -18.08 14.93 -10.48
C PHE A 154 -19.24 13.96 -10.29
N GLN A 155 -19.14 13.02 -9.34
CA GLN A 155 -20.11 11.96 -9.18
C GLN A 155 -21.13 12.26 -8.08
N THR A 156 -22.41 12.11 -8.42
CA THR A 156 -23.51 12.13 -7.46
C THR A 156 -24.47 10.98 -7.76
N ILE A 157 -25.04 10.40 -6.71
CA ILE A 157 -26.13 9.43 -6.79
C ILE A 157 -27.38 10.05 -6.19
N VAL A 158 -28.55 9.73 -6.76
CA VAL A 158 -29.85 10.11 -6.20
C VAL A 158 -30.31 8.98 -5.30
N ALA A 159 -30.41 9.25 -3.99
CA ALA A 159 -30.98 8.33 -3.01
C ALA A 159 -32.22 9.00 -2.39
N GLY A 160 -33.41 8.61 -2.86
CA GLY A 160 -34.65 9.31 -2.52
C GLY A 160 -34.63 10.75 -3.03
N ASN A 161 -34.89 11.73 -2.15
CA ASN A 161 -34.91 13.16 -2.49
C ASN A 161 -33.55 13.87 -2.33
N LYS A 162 -32.47 13.16 -1.97
CA LYS A 162 -31.14 13.75 -1.73
C LYS A 162 -30.13 13.24 -2.77
N HIS A 163 -29.28 14.14 -3.27
CA HIS A 163 -28.11 13.76 -4.09
C HIS A 163 -26.87 13.62 -3.20
N LEU A 164 -26.32 12.40 -3.13
CA LEU A 164 -25.19 12.01 -2.29
C LEU A 164 -23.91 11.85 -3.10
N ARG A 165 -22.75 12.12 -2.49
CA ARG A 165 -21.41 11.97 -3.09
C ARG A 165 -20.67 10.77 -2.52
N SER A 166 -19.66 10.27 -3.24
CA SER A 166 -18.76 9.25 -2.69
C SER A 166 -17.80 9.87 -1.68
N TRP A 167 -17.65 9.30 -0.49
CA TRP A 167 -16.48 9.61 0.36
C TRP A 167 -15.31 8.66 0.07
N LEU A 168 -15.61 7.46 -0.44
CA LEU A 168 -14.62 6.42 -0.68
C LEU A 168 -13.98 6.57 -2.06
N ASP A 169 -12.66 6.47 -2.07
CA ASP A 169 -11.81 6.53 -3.25
C ASP A 169 -10.64 5.55 -3.16
N PHE A 170 -9.96 5.35 -4.30
CA PHE A 170 -8.79 4.48 -4.42
C PHE A 170 -7.49 5.10 -3.87
N GLY A 171 -7.56 6.11 -3.00
CA GLY A 171 -6.40 6.72 -2.36
C GLY A 171 -5.52 5.74 -1.59
N PHE A 172 -6.10 4.70 -0.98
CA PHE A 172 -5.35 3.66 -0.26
C PHE A 172 -4.34 2.89 -1.11
N ILE A 173 -4.56 2.83 -2.44
CA ILE A 173 -3.64 2.19 -3.38
C ILE A 173 -2.25 2.86 -3.35
N ARG A 174 -2.18 4.13 -2.95
CA ARG A 174 -0.92 4.86 -2.85
C ARG A 174 0.03 4.30 -1.79
N SER A 175 -0.45 3.51 -0.83
CA SER A 175 0.44 2.76 0.07
C SER A 175 1.34 1.80 -0.70
N TYR A 176 0.82 1.10 -1.72
CA TYR A 176 1.60 0.23 -2.59
C TYR A 176 2.53 1.03 -3.52
N VAL A 177 2.07 2.16 -4.06
CA VAL A 177 2.93 3.05 -4.87
C VAL A 177 4.11 3.55 -4.04
N GLY A 178 3.87 4.00 -2.80
CA GLY A 178 4.89 4.39 -1.84
C GLY A 178 5.88 3.27 -1.54
N TYR A 179 5.39 2.04 -1.34
CA TYR A 179 6.23 0.83 -1.20
C TYR A 179 7.20 0.67 -2.38
N VAL A 180 6.71 0.72 -3.63
CA VAL A 180 7.54 0.51 -4.83
C VAL A 180 8.57 1.63 -4.99
N VAL A 181 8.15 2.88 -4.76
CA VAL A 181 9.03 4.06 -4.88
C VAL A 181 10.17 4.01 -3.88
N VAL A 182 9.86 3.68 -2.63
CA VAL A 182 10.86 3.58 -1.56
C VAL A 182 11.81 2.41 -1.83
N ASP A 183 11.29 1.24 -2.21
CA ASP A 183 12.13 0.09 -2.59
C ASP A 183 13.11 0.46 -3.73
N HIS A 184 12.61 1.12 -4.79
CA HIS A 184 13.44 1.57 -5.89
C HIS A 184 14.50 2.59 -5.46
N LEU A 185 14.15 3.56 -4.60
CA LEU A 185 15.10 4.53 -4.05
C LEU A 185 16.22 3.84 -3.26
N PHE A 186 15.86 2.86 -2.43
CA PHE A 186 16.82 2.12 -1.62
C PHE A 186 17.70 1.17 -2.44
N THR A 187 17.19 0.57 -3.53
CA THR A 187 18.04 -0.24 -4.43
C THR A 187 19.16 0.58 -5.08
N ARG A 188 18.95 1.88 -5.29
CA ARG A 188 19.94 2.79 -5.86
C ARG A 188 21.02 3.24 -4.88
N TYR A 189 20.79 3.09 -3.57
CA TYR A 189 21.74 3.53 -2.56
C TYR A 189 22.82 2.44 -2.33
N PRO A 190 24.11 2.72 -2.62
CA PRO A 190 25.17 1.70 -2.60
C PRO A 190 25.61 1.32 -1.16
N ASN A 191 25.55 2.25 -0.21
CA ASN A 191 26.03 2.05 1.17
C ASN A 191 24.87 1.81 2.13
N LYS A 192 24.34 0.59 2.13
CA LYS A 192 23.22 0.22 3.01
C LYS A 192 23.73 -0.13 4.40
N THR A 193 23.30 0.63 5.41
CA THR A 193 23.55 0.24 6.81
C THR A 193 22.54 -0.82 7.24
N PHE A 194 22.93 -1.70 8.16
CA PHE A 194 22.03 -2.69 8.76
C PHE A 194 20.72 -2.06 9.26
N PHE A 195 20.84 -0.96 10.00
CA PHE A 195 19.69 -0.23 10.53
C PHE A 195 18.75 0.26 9.42
N SER A 196 19.30 0.78 8.33
CA SER A 196 18.51 1.25 7.18
C SER A 196 17.77 0.12 6.47
N GLN A 197 18.33 -1.09 6.43
CA GLN A 197 17.70 -2.24 5.80
C GLN A 197 16.56 -2.78 6.67
N VAL A 198 16.75 -2.85 7.99
CA VAL A 198 15.70 -3.25 8.93
C VAL A 198 14.54 -2.26 8.88
N LEU A 199 14.83 -0.96 8.90
CA LEU A 199 13.80 0.09 8.78
C LEU A 199 13.00 -0.04 7.47
N LEU A 200 13.67 -0.33 6.35
CA LEU A 200 13.02 -0.54 5.07
C LEU A 200 12.10 -1.76 5.10
N MET A 201 12.53 -2.88 5.66
CA MET A 201 11.71 -4.09 5.77
C MET A 201 10.45 -3.84 6.60
N VAL A 202 10.58 -3.16 7.74
CA VAL A 202 9.44 -2.79 8.60
C VAL A 202 8.49 -1.87 7.84
N PHE A 203 9.01 -0.86 7.16
CA PHE A 203 8.21 0.06 6.34
C PHE A 203 7.45 -0.68 5.23
N LYS A 204 8.14 -1.57 4.49
CA LYS A 204 7.56 -2.38 3.42
C LYS A 204 6.40 -3.25 3.93
N THR A 205 6.61 -3.90 5.07
CA THR A 205 5.58 -4.73 5.72
C THR A 205 4.38 -3.89 6.12
N PHE A 206 4.60 -2.74 6.75
CA PHE A 206 3.54 -1.83 7.15
C PHE A 206 2.71 -1.32 5.96
N CYS A 207 3.35 -0.94 4.86
CA CYS A 207 2.65 -0.50 3.65
C CYS A 207 1.76 -1.58 3.04
N LEU A 208 2.23 -2.83 2.98
CA LEU A 208 1.44 -3.95 2.46
C LEU A 208 0.26 -4.28 3.38
N VAL A 209 0.48 -4.33 4.70
CA VAL A 209 -0.61 -4.54 5.68
C VAL A 209 -1.66 -3.44 5.55
N PHE A 210 -1.24 -2.17 5.46
CA PHE A 210 -2.15 -1.05 5.27
C PHE A 210 -2.95 -1.17 3.97
N PHE A 211 -2.30 -1.51 2.86
CA PHE A 211 -2.95 -1.63 1.56
C PHE A 211 -4.07 -2.67 1.58
N PHE A 212 -3.79 -3.87 2.12
CA PHE A 212 -4.77 -4.94 2.18
C PHE A 212 -5.86 -4.68 3.24
N ALA A 213 -5.52 -4.08 4.38
CA ALA A 213 -6.51 -3.70 5.39
C ALA A 213 -7.48 -2.64 4.86
N ALA A 214 -6.97 -1.65 4.14
CA ALA A 214 -7.78 -0.62 3.51
C ALA A 214 -8.67 -1.19 2.40
N MET A 215 -8.15 -2.13 1.59
CA MET A 215 -8.93 -2.85 0.59
C MET A 215 -10.08 -3.64 1.24
N LEU A 216 -9.79 -4.39 2.31
CA LEU A 216 -10.80 -5.16 3.04
C LEU A 216 -11.87 -4.26 3.65
N PHE A 217 -11.46 -3.20 4.36
CA PHE A 217 -12.36 -2.20 4.92
C PHE A 217 -13.27 -1.59 3.84
N SER A 218 -12.70 -1.25 2.67
CA SER A 218 -13.47 -0.70 1.55
C SER A 218 -14.52 -1.68 1.04
N LEU A 219 -14.18 -2.97 0.93
CA LEU A 219 -15.09 -4.00 0.44
C LEU A 219 -16.21 -4.30 1.43
N GLU A 220 -15.90 -4.45 2.72
CA GLU A 220 -16.90 -4.66 3.77
C GLU A 220 -17.85 -3.46 3.88
N GLN A 221 -17.33 -2.23 3.73
CA GLN A 221 -18.15 -1.02 3.75
C GLN A 221 -19.01 -0.83 2.49
N LEU A 222 -18.65 -1.49 1.38
CA LEU A 222 -19.45 -1.52 0.16
C LEU A 222 -20.56 -2.57 0.18
N GLY A 223 -20.39 -3.60 1.00
CA GLY A 223 -21.28 -4.75 1.03
C GLY A 223 -21.23 -5.60 -0.24
N GLU A 224 -22.27 -6.40 -0.45
CA GLU A 224 -22.37 -7.31 -1.58
C GLU A 224 -22.55 -6.59 -2.93
N LEU A 225 -22.11 -7.25 -4.00
CA LEU A 225 -22.17 -6.70 -5.34
C LEU A 225 -23.61 -6.82 -5.89
N PRO A 226 -24.22 -5.73 -6.40
CA PRO A 226 -25.59 -5.76 -6.88
C PRO A 226 -25.70 -6.65 -8.12
N HIS A 227 -26.76 -7.47 -8.19
CA HIS A 227 -27.10 -8.41 -9.29
C HIS A 227 -26.28 -9.70 -9.40
N THR A 228 -25.39 -10.02 -8.45
CA THR A 228 -24.77 -11.35 -8.38
C THR A 228 -25.46 -12.18 -7.32
N SER A 229 -26.43 -13.01 -7.71
CA SER A 229 -26.92 -14.12 -6.87
C SER A 229 -25.81 -15.17 -6.76
N SER A 230 -24.93 -14.99 -5.78
CA SER A 230 -23.70 -15.76 -5.64
C SER A 230 -23.99 -17.16 -5.11
N PHE A 231 -24.28 -18.09 -6.02
CA PHE A 231 -24.55 -19.52 -5.77
C PHE A 231 -23.41 -20.25 -5.02
N LEU A 232 -22.17 -19.75 -5.04
CA LEU A 232 -21.00 -20.47 -4.52
C LEU A 232 -20.60 -20.06 -3.09
N LEU A 233 -21.27 -19.10 -2.43
CA LEU A 233 -20.80 -18.62 -1.13
C LEU A 233 -21.84 -17.91 -0.24
N HIS A 234 -23.11 -18.34 -0.27
CA HIS A 234 -24.07 -17.99 0.80
C HIS A 234 -23.72 -18.81 2.07
N VAL A 235 -22.81 -18.30 2.90
CA VAL A 235 -22.60 -18.86 4.25
C VAL A 235 -23.02 -17.89 5.35
N TYR A 236 -23.27 -16.61 5.07
CA TYR A 236 -23.84 -15.69 6.06
C TYR A 236 -24.81 -14.71 5.40
N GLU A 237 -26.10 -14.81 5.77
CA GLU A 237 -27.14 -13.79 5.55
C GLU A 237 -27.46 -13.23 6.94
N CYS A 238 -27.62 -11.90 7.05
CA CYS A 238 -27.67 -11.19 8.33
C CYS A 238 -29.01 -10.44 8.43
N SER A 239 -30.08 -11.18 8.79
CA SER A 239 -31.43 -10.63 8.82
C SER A 239 -31.57 -9.64 9.95
N ASN A 240 -31.90 -8.40 9.62
CA ASN A 240 -32.51 -7.50 10.58
C ASN A 240 -33.96 -7.93 10.88
N GLU A 241 -34.45 -7.49 12.03
CA GLU A 241 -35.70 -7.85 12.70
C GLU A 241 -37.00 -7.59 11.89
N ASP A 242 -36.91 -6.91 10.73
CA ASP A 242 -38.04 -6.51 9.87
C ASP A 242 -38.37 -7.50 8.72
N ARG A 243 -38.09 -8.79 8.92
CA ARG A 243 -38.71 -9.92 8.19
C ARG A 243 -38.72 -9.86 6.65
N THR A 244 -37.55 -9.88 6.01
CA THR A 244 -37.40 -10.70 4.79
C THR A 244 -35.94 -11.12 4.62
N GLU A 245 -35.62 -12.35 5.02
CA GLU A 245 -34.48 -13.09 4.48
C GLU A 245 -34.95 -14.49 4.04
N THR A 246 -34.37 -14.96 2.95
CA THR A 246 -34.54 -16.28 2.35
C THR A 246 -33.19 -16.59 1.71
N ILE A 247 -32.42 -17.63 2.08
CA ILE A 247 -32.79 -19.04 2.31
C ILE A 247 -31.74 -19.84 3.15
N LEU A 248 -32.25 -20.55 4.16
CA LEU A 248 -31.91 -21.86 4.79
C LEU A 248 -30.49 -22.20 5.32
N SER A 249 -30.46 -22.59 6.60
CA SER A 249 -29.62 -23.67 7.13
C SER A 249 -30.51 -24.83 7.61
N ALA A 250 -30.11 -26.07 7.31
CA ALA A 250 -30.72 -27.27 7.86
C ALA A 250 -30.04 -27.64 9.19
N THR A 251 -30.77 -27.61 10.30
CA THR A 251 -30.80 -28.68 11.32
C THR A 251 -31.90 -28.44 12.35
N ASN A 252 -32.45 -29.55 12.84
CA ASN A 252 -33.48 -29.60 13.87
C ASN A 252 -32.83 -29.35 15.24
N GLU A 253 -33.52 -28.64 16.13
CA GLU A 253 -33.14 -28.28 17.51
C GLU A 253 -32.42 -26.94 17.64
N GLY A 254 -33.24 -25.92 17.89
CA GLY A 254 -32.84 -24.52 17.94
C GLY A 254 -32.43 -24.06 19.34
N THR A 255 -31.29 -23.39 19.38
CA THR A 255 -31.09 -22.14 20.11
C THR A 255 -30.07 -21.31 19.32
N ASN A 256 -30.56 -20.39 18.49
CA ASN A 256 -29.71 -19.46 17.75
C ASN A 256 -29.58 -18.18 18.57
N GLU A 257 -28.41 -17.99 19.17
CA GLU A 257 -27.96 -16.69 19.66
C GLU A 257 -27.52 -15.89 18.42
N TYR A 258 -28.32 -14.88 18.03
CA TYR A 258 -28.01 -14.02 16.90
C TYR A 258 -26.80 -13.14 17.24
N SER A 259 -25.70 -13.26 16.49
CA SER A 259 -24.66 -12.24 16.47
C SER A 259 -25.27 -10.95 15.92
N ASN A 260 -25.32 -9.88 16.72
CA ASN A 260 -25.76 -8.57 16.27
C ASN A 260 -25.01 -8.18 15.00
N CYS A 261 -25.70 -8.09 13.85
CA CYS A 261 -25.16 -7.64 12.56
C CYS A 261 -24.74 -6.14 12.56
N ASN A 262 -24.57 -5.56 13.75
CA ASN A 262 -24.27 -4.17 14.02
C ASN A 262 -22.79 -3.94 14.35
N GLU A 263 -21.94 -4.97 14.27
CA GLU A 263 -20.48 -4.81 14.32
C GLU A 263 -20.00 -4.15 13.02
N THR A 264 -20.08 -2.83 13.01
CA THR A 264 -19.49 -2.00 11.97
C THR A 264 -17.98 -2.19 11.98
N TRP A 265 -17.43 -2.68 10.86
CA TRP A 265 -15.99 -2.79 10.69
C TRP A 265 -15.36 -1.42 10.82
N SER A 266 -14.54 -1.21 11.84
CA SER A 266 -13.69 -0.04 11.91
C SER A 266 -12.42 -0.26 11.07
N PHE A 267 -11.81 0.82 10.60
CA PHE A 267 -10.54 0.72 9.88
C PHE A 267 -9.44 0.06 10.74
N PHE A 268 -9.41 0.36 12.05
CA PHE A 268 -8.45 -0.25 12.97
C PHE A 268 -8.72 -1.74 13.20
N SER A 269 -9.99 -2.16 13.26
CA SER A 269 -10.37 -3.58 13.29
C SER A 269 -9.86 -4.30 12.04
N SER A 270 -9.89 -3.64 10.88
CA SER A 270 -9.38 -4.19 9.61
C SER A 270 -7.86 -4.39 9.65
N ILE A 271 -7.11 -3.43 10.19
CA ILE A 271 -5.65 -3.60 10.38
C ILE A 271 -5.35 -4.75 11.34
N TYR A 272 -6.08 -4.82 12.46
CA TYR A 272 -5.91 -5.89 13.43
C TYR A 272 -6.17 -7.27 12.81
N PHE A 273 -7.30 -7.44 12.12
CA PHE A 273 -7.64 -8.67 11.40
C PHE A 273 -6.55 -9.04 10.39
N MET A 274 -6.06 -8.07 9.62
CA MET A 274 -4.99 -8.31 8.64
C MET A 274 -3.68 -8.76 9.29
N PHE A 275 -3.30 -8.15 10.41
CA PHE A 275 -2.10 -8.54 11.15
C PHE A 275 -2.22 -9.96 11.72
N VAL A 276 -3.36 -10.29 12.32
CA VAL A 276 -3.66 -11.63 12.86
C VAL A 276 -3.70 -12.70 11.77
N THR A 277 -4.21 -12.35 10.58
CA THR A 277 -4.30 -13.25 9.43
C THR A 277 -2.93 -13.49 8.80
N VAL A 278 -2.15 -12.44 8.53
CA VAL A 278 -0.80 -12.57 7.92
C VAL A 278 0.18 -13.24 8.87
N SER A 279 0.04 -13.03 10.19
CA SER A 279 0.81 -13.76 11.21
C SER A 279 0.36 -15.21 11.40
N THR A 280 -0.68 -15.66 10.67
CA THR A 280 -1.24 -17.02 10.74
C THR A 280 -1.78 -17.42 12.13
N VAL A 281 -2.11 -16.44 12.98
CA VAL A 281 -2.69 -16.69 14.31
C VAL A 281 -4.17 -17.05 14.20
N GLY A 282 -4.95 -16.23 13.48
CA GLY A 282 -6.35 -16.52 13.14
C GLY A 282 -7.28 -16.74 14.34
N TYR A 283 -7.48 -15.73 15.20
CA TYR A 283 -8.38 -15.85 16.36
C TYR A 283 -9.85 -16.12 15.99
N GLY A 284 -10.30 -15.64 14.82
CA GLY A 284 -11.68 -15.81 14.37
C GLY A 284 -12.70 -14.86 15.03
N ASP A 285 -12.21 -13.81 15.70
CA ASP A 285 -13.01 -12.75 16.31
C ASP A 285 -13.61 -11.78 15.28
N PHE A 286 -12.89 -11.50 14.20
CA PHE A 286 -13.40 -10.78 13.03
C PHE A 286 -13.34 -11.70 11.80
N SER A 287 -14.37 -11.67 10.96
CA SER A 287 -14.38 -12.37 9.66
C SER A 287 -15.17 -11.58 8.61
N PRO A 288 -14.64 -11.42 7.39
CA PRO A 288 -15.34 -10.68 6.34
C PRO A 288 -16.64 -11.38 5.98
N GLN A 289 -17.71 -10.61 5.90
CA GLN A 289 -19.02 -11.13 5.56
C GLN A 289 -19.26 -11.08 4.06
N THR A 290 -18.59 -10.17 3.34
CA THR A 290 -18.79 -10.03 1.90
C THR A 290 -18.05 -11.11 1.10
N VAL A 291 -18.68 -11.64 0.05
CA VAL A 291 -18.06 -12.62 -0.87
C VAL A 291 -16.74 -12.09 -1.46
N LEU A 292 -16.71 -10.80 -1.82
CA LEU A 292 -15.51 -10.15 -2.32
C LEU A 292 -14.43 -9.95 -1.25
N GLY A 293 -14.83 -9.62 -0.02
CA GLY A 293 -13.94 -9.56 1.13
C GLY A 293 -13.30 -10.91 1.41
N GLN A 294 -14.09 -11.99 1.43
CA GLN A 294 -13.60 -13.35 1.62
C GLN A 294 -12.64 -13.79 0.51
N LEU A 295 -12.99 -13.56 -0.76
CA LEU A 295 -12.10 -13.85 -1.89
C LEU A 295 -10.78 -13.05 -1.80
N THR A 296 -10.87 -11.79 -1.37
CA THR A 296 -9.70 -10.93 -1.16
C THR A 296 -8.83 -11.48 -0.04
N VAL A 297 -9.42 -11.96 1.06
CA VAL A 297 -8.69 -12.62 2.16
C VAL A 297 -8.01 -13.90 1.70
N CYS A 298 -8.66 -14.75 0.89
CA CYS A 298 -8.02 -15.93 0.32
C CYS A 298 -6.77 -15.56 -0.50
N MET A 299 -6.87 -14.52 -1.34
CA MET A 299 -5.73 -14.02 -2.13
C MET A 299 -4.62 -13.43 -1.24
N ILE A 300 -5.01 -12.70 -0.18
CA ILE A 300 -4.11 -12.14 0.81
C ILE A 300 -3.35 -13.23 1.55
N ILE A 301 -3.97 -14.35 1.91
CA ILE A 301 -3.29 -15.43 2.64
C ILE A 301 -2.16 -15.99 1.75
N VAL A 302 -2.45 -16.28 0.48
CA VAL A 302 -1.46 -16.82 -0.46
C VAL A 302 -0.32 -15.82 -0.70
N PHE A 303 -0.66 -14.58 -1.05
CA PHE A 303 0.34 -13.56 -1.37
C PHE A 303 1.10 -13.08 -0.13
N GLY A 304 0.39 -12.88 0.97
CA GLY A 304 0.90 -12.41 2.25
C GLY A 304 1.91 -13.37 2.84
N ILE A 305 1.61 -14.68 2.89
CA ILE A 305 2.55 -15.71 3.34
C ILE A 305 3.81 -15.71 2.46
N TYR A 306 3.65 -15.64 1.12
CA TYR A 306 4.78 -15.57 0.20
C TYR A 306 5.68 -14.36 0.45
N THR A 307 5.08 -13.16 0.58
CA THR A 307 5.85 -11.93 0.84
C THR A 307 6.51 -11.96 2.22
N PHE A 308 5.80 -12.44 3.24
CA PHE A 308 6.31 -12.52 4.61
C PHE A 308 7.49 -13.49 4.71
N ALA A 309 7.38 -14.65 4.08
CA ALA A 309 8.46 -15.63 3.99
C ALA A 309 9.71 -15.03 3.33
N ASN A 310 9.56 -14.35 2.19
CA ASN A 310 10.71 -13.73 1.49
C ASN A 310 11.38 -12.61 2.30
N GLU A 311 10.60 -11.72 2.92
CA GLU A 311 11.14 -10.61 3.72
C GLU A 311 11.81 -11.15 5.00
N SER A 312 11.24 -12.18 5.65
CA SER A 312 11.86 -12.83 6.81
C SER A 312 13.18 -13.55 6.46
N ALA A 313 13.26 -14.22 5.30
CA ALA A 313 14.50 -14.82 4.81
C ALA A 313 15.56 -13.77 4.50
N ALA A 314 15.17 -12.65 3.91
CA ALA A 314 16.05 -11.51 3.68
C ALA A 314 16.62 -10.98 5.01
N PHE A 315 15.77 -10.83 6.03
CA PHE A 315 16.20 -10.44 7.38
C PHE A 315 17.22 -11.41 7.99
N MET A 316 16.97 -12.73 7.87
CA MET A 316 17.88 -13.75 8.40
C MET A 316 19.26 -13.70 7.74
N ASN A 317 19.32 -13.43 6.44
CA ASN A 317 20.60 -13.25 5.73
C ASN A 317 21.36 -12.01 6.24
N LEU A 318 20.66 -10.92 6.54
CA LEU A 318 21.26 -9.70 7.09
C LEU A 318 21.77 -9.89 8.52
N TYR A 319 21.04 -10.65 9.34
CA TYR A 319 21.47 -10.99 10.71
C TYR A 319 22.65 -11.96 10.70
N GLY A 320 22.69 -12.90 9.75
CA GLY A 320 23.80 -13.84 9.55
C GLY A 320 25.11 -13.16 9.19
N ASP A 321 25.08 -12.14 8.33
CA ASP A 321 26.26 -11.38 7.89
C ASP A 321 26.96 -10.66 9.06
N GLN A 322 26.20 -10.25 10.09
CA GLN A 322 26.77 -9.58 11.27
C GLN A 322 27.77 -10.43 12.06
N ARG A 323 27.64 -11.77 12.05
CA ARG A 323 28.58 -12.67 12.73
C ARG A 323 29.94 -12.75 12.04
N GLY A 324 30.05 -12.32 10.78
CA GLY A 324 31.30 -12.22 10.04
C GLY A 324 31.94 -10.83 10.05
N THR A 325 31.26 -9.81 10.61
CA THR A 325 31.74 -8.42 10.52
C THR A 325 32.99 -8.20 11.36
N LEU A 326 34.02 -7.70 10.69
CA LEU A 326 35.23 -7.12 11.27
C LEU A 326 34.85 -6.09 12.35
N VAL A 327 34.95 -6.47 13.63
CA VAL A 327 34.78 -5.55 14.76
C VAL A 327 35.96 -4.59 14.76
N LYS A 328 35.71 -3.29 14.60
CA LYS A 328 36.75 -2.27 14.74
C LYS A 328 37.18 -2.18 16.21
N TYR A 329 38.39 -2.61 16.53
CA TYR A 329 38.97 -2.43 17.85
C TYR A 329 39.22 -0.95 18.14
N LYS A 330 38.63 -0.42 19.21
CA LYS A 330 38.85 0.96 19.66
C LYS A 330 40.13 1.01 20.49
N ILE A 331 41.17 1.66 19.97
CA ILE A 331 42.46 1.81 20.66
C ILE A 331 42.26 2.58 21.97
N SER A 332 42.57 1.94 23.10
CA SER A 332 42.68 2.60 24.40
C SER A 332 44.13 3.03 24.63
N ARG A 333 44.33 4.25 25.17
CA ARG A 333 45.66 4.88 25.31
C ARG A 333 46.60 4.13 26.26
N ASN A 334 46.11 3.17 27.04
CA ASN A 334 46.89 2.46 28.06
C ASN A 334 46.88 0.93 27.91
N THR A 335 46.65 0.42 26.69
CA THR A 335 46.62 -1.02 26.41
C THR A 335 47.51 -1.37 25.22
N VAL A 336 48.47 -2.27 25.43
CA VAL A 336 49.23 -2.90 24.34
C VAL A 336 48.34 -3.96 23.68
N HIS A 337 48.27 -3.95 22.35
CA HIS A 337 47.49 -4.91 21.57
C HIS A 337 48.38 -5.59 20.54
N VAL A 338 48.14 -6.89 20.32
CA VAL A 338 48.84 -7.71 19.32
C VAL A 338 47.83 -8.13 18.26
N ILE A 339 48.16 -7.89 16.99
CA ILE A 339 47.33 -8.28 15.85
C ILE A 339 47.83 -9.62 15.32
N VAL A 340 46.98 -10.65 15.40
CA VAL A 340 47.26 -11.96 14.81
C VAL A 340 46.64 -12.00 13.43
N THR A 341 47.45 -12.27 12.40
CA THR A 341 47.03 -12.34 11.00
C THR A 341 47.22 -13.76 10.44
N GLY A 342 46.57 -14.06 9.32
CA GLY A 342 46.58 -15.37 8.68
C GLY A 342 45.24 -16.12 8.79
N ASN A 343 45.23 -17.40 8.42
CA ASN A 343 44.10 -18.31 8.58
C ASN A 343 44.44 -19.43 9.57
N PRO A 344 44.69 -19.12 10.86
CA PRO A 344 45.07 -20.12 11.83
C PRO A 344 43.91 -21.09 12.09
N SER A 345 44.22 -22.38 12.19
CA SER A 345 43.22 -23.36 12.62
C SER A 345 42.82 -23.13 14.08
N VAL A 346 41.69 -23.71 14.50
CA VAL A 346 41.22 -23.62 15.89
C VAL A 346 42.27 -24.17 16.87
N SER A 347 43.02 -25.21 16.50
CA SER A 347 44.10 -25.76 17.32
C SER A 347 45.26 -24.78 17.47
N GLN A 348 45.74 -24.20 16.36
CA GLN A 348 46.83 -23.21 16.37
C GLN A 348 46.49 -21.97 17.20
N THR A 349 45.24 -21.49 17.09
CA THR A 349 44.76 -20.33 17.85
C THR A 349 44.70 -20.65 19.35
N LYS A 350 44.25 -21.86 19.71
CA LYS A 350 44.19 -22.31 21.10
C LYS A 350 45.58 -22.44 21.72
N ASP A 351 46.54 -22.97 20.97
CA ASP A 351 47.92 -23.11 21.44
C ASP A 351 48.60 -21.75 21.58
N PHE A 352 48.39 -20.84 20.62
CA PHE A 352 48.86 -19.45 20.71
C PHE A 352 48.31 -18.73 21.96
N ILE A 353 46.99 -18.79 22.19
CA ILE A 353 46.36 -18.14 23.35
C ILE A 353 46.91 -18.75 24.66
N ARG A 354 47.07 -20.08 24.71
CA ARG A 354 47.60 -20.77 25.89
C ARG A 354 49.02 -20.33 26.23
N GLU A 355 49.88 -20.23 25.22
CA GLU A 355 51.28 -19.82 25.41
C GLU A 355 51.38 -18.33 25.75
N PHE A 356 50.68 -17.48 24.98
CA PHE A 356 50.73 -16.03 25.13
C PHE A 356 50.22 -15.57 26.49
N PHE A 357 49.14 -16.17 27.00
CA PHE A 357 48.57 -15.83 28.31
C PHE A 357 49.08 -16.69 29.47
N SER A 358 50.08 -17.55 29.25
CA SER A 358 50.65 -18.39 30.30
C SER A 358 51.23 -17.55 31.46
N PRO A 359 51.20 -18.04 32.71
CA PRO A 359 51.76 -17.30 33.84
C PRO A 359 53.26 -17.00 33.71
N ARG A 360 53.98 -17.80 32.93
CA ARG A 360 55.43 -17.65 32.68
C ARG A 360 55.75 -16.47 31.75
N SER A 361 54.91 -16.19 30.75
CA SER A 361 55.14 -15.11 29.78
C SER A 361 54.89 -13.72 30.38
N ARG A 362 54.05 -13.60 31.41
CA ARG A 362 53.75 -12.33 32.09
C ARG A 362 54.91 -11.75 32.90
N GLY A 363 55.90 -12.55 33.26
CA GLY A 363 57.09 -12.11 34.00
C GLY A 363 58.23 -11.57 33.13
N CYS A 364 58.15 -11.73 31.80
CA CYS A 364 59.21 -11.35 30.86
C CYS A 364 58.90 -10.09 30.04
N ILE A 365 57.72 -9.48 30.22
CA ILE A 365 57.37 -8.22 29.57
C ILE A 365 57.75 -7.09 30.54
N PRO A 366 58.74 -6.25 30.22
CA PRO A 366 59.02 -5.08 31.05
C PRO A 366 57.80 -4.16 30.99
N MET A 367 57.18 -3.91 32.15
CA MET A 367 56.20 -2.84 32.26
C MET A 367 56.92 -1.50 32.06
N PRO A 368 56.34 -0.55 31.31
CA PRO A 368 56.92 0.77 31.10
C PRO A 368 57.01 1.59 32.40
#